data_AF-A0A926X0C7-F1
#
_entry.id   AF-A0A926X0C7-F1
#
_cell.length_a   1.000
_cell.length_b   1.000
_cell.length_c   1.000
_cell.angle_alpha   90.00
_cell.angle_beta   90.00
_cell.angle_gamma   90.00
#
_symmetry.space_group_name_H-M   'P 1'
#
loop_
_entity.id
_entity.type
_entity.pdbx_description
1 polymer ?
#
loop_
_entity_poly.entity_id
_entity_poly.type
_entity_poly.pdbx_seq_one_letter_code
_entity_poly.pdbx_strand_id
1 'polypeptide(L)'
;MWQQDETGAINIDAPSSPIKVFISHAKSDGTDIAETIREQIYQHGQLEAFFDESDLAIGYAWDSGLRNNAQLNTAAMIAVLTDSYAGRPWCRREIRLARTAKPVLTKQFKGDRGNDIEESPYGWTVKPLVVVDALVNGTNSFLPDFGHAPIIRWNPEQVELLIDQLLREILLYGYNEKRVRNLLKYCPKRDGQHYLNCIPDLQTILELWQATQKRSLKQEIESTLSRVVVPPPGISLSEEQMLREFVPLMSELQIVTFDDVLELDDQTVSFTANQAPLQQKLIAVSISDSADLIKFGYGMEHLHELTINIARLVLRLGGNLAYGGDLRPSGFTETLFLLARGEHMNAKGWEQRLYSFLAWPYYQSLTTVEEAKLINTCCFVRVRPKDVEPKEPFNDTIDPNTSKGAYQAMRCLSYMRDWMTRGGAPRFDGETAPPLAARILVGGKSQDFMGIMPGLFEEYLLAAEHQIPTYILGGFGGAANILAEALKTQDDQQGMLHHKNYKSKQSALLAEKYKLNPAEQYKPYPGGSHPAQLYDRLNSCLRTARENRLKPLKNGLTAEENEQLMTTTNSRAILSLLSKGLIHTLGN
;
A
#
# COMPACT_ATOMS: atom_id res chain seq x y z
N MET A 1 -15.00 -19.17 -12.78
CA MET A 1 -13.72 -19.75 -13.24
C MET A 1 -13.37 -20.92 -12.34
N TRP A 2 -13.40 -22.14 -12.91
CA TRP A 2 -13.49 -23.49 -12.30
C TRP A 2 -14.93 -23.93 -11.97
N GLN A 3 -15.53 -24.71 -12.88
CA GLN A 3 -16.71 -25.52 -12.56
C GLN A 3 -16.24 -26.68 -11.68
N GLN A 4 -16.75 -26.74 -10.45
CA GLN A 4 -16.66 -27.96 -9.64
C GLN A 4 -17.81 -28.88 -10.06
N ASP A 5 -17.51 -30.14 -10.33
CA ASP A 5 -18.55 -31.15 -10.46
C ASP A 5 -19.24 -31.42 -9.10
N GLU A 6 -20.32 -32.20 -9.13
CA GLU A 6 -21.14 -32.55 -7.95
C GLU A 6 -20.35 -33.27 -6.84
N THR A 7 -19.11 -33.68 -7.09
CA THR A 7 -18.25 -34.43 -6.15
C THR A 7 -17.14 -33.60 -5.52
N GLY A 8 -16.96 -32.33 -5.93
CA GLY A 8 -15.90 -31.47 -5.40
C GLY A 8 -14.50 -31.81 -5.93
N ALA A 9 -14.40 -32.70 -6.92
CA ALA A 9 -13.18 -32.90 -7.69
C ALA A 9 -13.03 -31.76 -8.70
N ILE A 10 -11.82 -31.19 -8.79
CA ILE A 10 -11.48 -30.28 -9.88
C ILE A 10 -11.28 -31.16 -11.11
N ASN A 11 -12.26 -31.18 -12.01
CA ASN A 11 -12.11 -31.83 -13.31
C ASN A 11 -11.15 -31.00 -14.17
N ILE A 12 -9.92 -31.47 -14.32
CA ILE A 12 -8.82 -30.80 -15.03
C ILE A 12 -8.98 -30.94 -16.56
N ASP A 13 -9.81 -31.87 -17.02
CA ASP A 13 -9.94 -32.25 -18.44
C ASP A 13 -11.18 -31.66 -19.15
N ALA A 14 -12.02 -30.90 -18.46
CA ALA A 14 -13.12 -30.18 -19.10
C ALA A 14 -12.60 -28.85 -19.70
N PRO A 15 -12.79 -28.57 -21.01
CA PRO A 15 -12.37 -27.32 -21.61
C PRO A 15 -13.09 -26.17 -20.89
N SER A 16 -12.34 -25.28 -20.24
CA SER A 16 -12.92 -24.12 -19.59
C SER A 16 -13.56 -23.24 -20.66
N SER A 17 -14.86 -22.96 -20.54
CA SER A 17 -15.51 -21.98 -21.41
C SER A 17 -14.76 -20.66 -21.35
N PRO A 18 -14.54 -19.99 -22.50
CA PRO A 18 -13.76 -18.75 -22.55
C PRO A 18 -14.42 -17.67 -21.69
N ILE A 19 -13.59 -16.81 -21.12
CA ILE A 19 -14.03 -15.73 -20.24
C ILE A 19 -14.65 -14.64 -21.11
N LYS A 20 -15.96 -14.42 -20.94
CA LYS A 20 -16.71 -13.47 -21.76
C LYS A 20 -16.54 -12.02 -21.28
N VAL A 21 -16.19 -11.12 -22.19
CA VAL A 21 -16.01 -9.68 -21.95
C VAL A 21 -17.01 -8.89 -22.80
N PHE A 22 -17.68 -7.91 -22.20
CA PHE A 22 -18.58 -7.00 -22.91
C PHE A 22 -17.84 -5.71 -23.31
N ILE A 23 -17.89 -5.32 -24.58
CA ILE A 23 -17.30 -4.05 -25.05
C ILE A 23 -18.41 -3.04 -25.38
N SER A 24 -18.56 -2.03 -24.53
CA SER A 24 -19.47 -0.91 -24.73
C SER A 24 -18.75 0.23 -25.45
N HIS A 25 -19.37 0.73 -26.51
CA HIS A 25 -18.83 1.82 -27.33
C HIS A 25 -19.97 2.62 -27.98
N ALA A 26 -19.69 3.86 -28.40
CA ALA A 26 -20.60 4.61 -29.25
C ALA A 26 -20.42 4.19 -30.72
N LYS A 27 -21.51 3.81 -31.39
CA LYS A 27 -21.48 3.39 -32.80
C LYS A 27 -21.03 4.48 -33.78
N SER A 28 -21.05 5.75 -33.39
CA SER A 28 -20.69 6.87 -34.26
C SER A 28 -19.19 7.05 -34.45
N ASP A 29 -18.39 6.69 -33.45
CA ASP A 29 -16.95 7.03 -33.40
C ASP A 29 -16.09 6.03 -32.61
N GLY A 30 -16.67 4.99 -32.00
CA GLY A 30 -15.96 3.99 -31.21
C GLY A 30 -15.86 2.60 -31.83
N THR A 31 -16.45 2.37 -32.99
CA THR A 31 -16.53 1.03 -33.61
C THR A 31 -15.16 0.47 -33.98
N ASP A 32 -14.32 1.22 -34.70
CA ASP A 32 -12.99 0.74 -35.13
C ASP A 32 -12.09 0.35 -33.94
N ILE A 33 -12.16 1.14 -32.86
CA ILE A 33 -11.43 0.88 -31.62
C ILE A 33 -11.96 -0.38 -30.94
N ALA A 34 -13.28 -0.51 -30.83
CA ALA A 34 -13.92 -1.68 -30.24
C ALA A 34 -13.60 -2.96 -31.02
N GLU A 35 -13.60 -2.91 -32.35
CA GLU A 35 -13.22 -4.01 -33.24
C GLU A 35 -11.76 -4.40 -33.05
N THR A 36 -10.84 -3.43 -33.01
CA THR A 36 -9.42 -3.66 -32.74
C THR A 36 -9.22 -4.38 -31.39
N ILE A 37 -9.90 -3.91 -30.34
CA ILE A 37 -9.84 -4.54 -29.01
C ILE A 37 -10.38 -5.98 -29.06
N ARG A 38 -11.51 -6.21 -29.74
CA ARG A 38 -12.11 -7.54 -29.88
C ARG A 38 -11.16 -8.51 -30.59
N GLU A 39 -10.56 -8.09 -31.70
CA GLU A 39 -9.62 -8.90 -32.47
C GLU A 39 -8.41 -9.29 -31.62
N GLN A 40 -7.85 -8.35 -30.88
CA GLN A 40 -6.73 -8.60 -29.97
C GLN A 40 -7.14 -9.57 -28.85
N ILE A 41 -8.32 -9.39 -28.24
CA ILE A 41 -8.84 -10.32 -27.23
C ILE A 41 -8.92 -11.76 -27.76
N TYR A 42 -9.37 -11.96 -29.00
CA TYR A 42 -9.43 -13.30 -29.60
C TYR A 42 -8.07 -13.93 -29.88
N GLN A 43 -7.02 -13.12 -30.09
CA GLN A 43 -5.65 -13.63 -30.19
C GLN A 43 -5.15 -14.21 -28.85
N HIS A 44 -5.70 -13.74 -27.72
CA HIS A 44 -5.44 -14.28 -26.39
C HIS A 44 -6.51 -15.33 -26.02
N GLY A 45 -6.28 -16.58 -26.44
CA GLY A 45 -7.25 -17.69 -26.49
C GLY A 45 -7.97 -18.15 -25.21
N GLN A 46 -7.94 -17.38 -24.11
CA GLN A 46 -8.75 -17.61 -22.91
C GLN A 46 -9.92 -16.63 -22.75
N LEU A 47 -9.98 -15.58 -23.59
CA LEU A 47 -11.01 -14.54 -23.55
C LEU A 47 -11.91 -14.60 -24.80
N GLU A 48 -13.17 -14.18 -24.64
CA GLU A 48 -14.12 -14.02 -25.74
C GLU A 48 -14.83 -12.67 -25.60
N ALA A 49 -14.70 -11.78 -26.58
CA ALA A 49 -15.33 -10.47 -26.55
C ALA A 49 -16.62 -10.44 -27.38
N PHE A 50 -17.62 -9.68 -26.91
CA PHE A 50 -18.90 -9.48 -27.59
C PHE A 50 -19.30 -8.01 -27.60
N PHE A 51 -19.99 -7.61 -28.67
CA PHE A 51 -20.70 -6.34 -28.74
C PHE A 51 -22.19 -6.51 -28.42
N ASP A 52 -22.92 -5.40 -28.49
CA ASP A 52 -24.38 -5.29 -28.55
C ASP A 52 -25.07 -6.41 -29.39
N GLU A 53 -26.38 -6.61 -29.17
CA GLU A 53 -27.29 -7.73 -29.54
C GLU A 53 -27.07 -8.51 -30.86
N SER A 54 -26.38 -7.94 -31.85
CA SER A 54 -26.18 -8.50 -33.20
C SER A 54 -25.25 -9.72 -33.29
N ASP A 55 -24.41 -9.98 -32.29
CA ASP A 55 -23.47 -11.11 -32.29
C ASP A 55 -24.04 -12.41 -31.69
N LEU A 56 -25.34 -12.46 -31.34
CA LEU A 56 -26.02 -13.67 -30.85
C LEU A 56 -27.11 -14.14 -31.81
N ALA A 57 -27.24 -15.46 -31.94
CA ALA A 57 -28.20 -16.12 -32.83
C ALA A 57 -29.62 -15.53 -32.69
N ILE A 58 -30.19 -15.15 -33.84
CA ILE A 58 -31.53 -14.60 -34.01
C ILE A 58 -32.55 -15.53 -33.34
N GLY A 59 -33.12 -15.14 -32.19
CA GLY A 59 -34.15 -15.96 -31.54
C GLY A 59 -34.53 -15.70 -30.07
N TYR A 60 -33.86 -14.81 -29.32
CA TYR A 60 -34.26 -14.50 -27.94
C TYR A 60 -34.87 -13.10 -27.83
N ALA A 61 -35.98 -13.00 -27.10
CA ALA A 61 -36.84 -11.83 -27.01
C ALA A 61 -36.09 -10.54 -26.60
N TRP A 62 -36.36 -9.46 -27.34
CA TRP A 62 -35.74 -8.12 -27.26
C TRP A 62 -35.68 -7.46 -25.87
N ASP A 63 -36.54 -7.85 -24.92
CA ASP A 63 -36.57 -7.25 -23.57
C ASP A 63 -35.81 -8.10 -22.52
N SER A 64 -35.51 -9.37 -22.84
CA SER A 64 -34.81 -10.31 -21.97
C SER A 64 -33.35 -10.55 -22.37
N GLY A 65 -32.96 -10.35 -23.63
CA GLY A 65 -31.57 -10.50 -24.10
C GLY A 65 -30.60 -9.50 -23.45
N LEU A 66 -31.07 -8.27 -23.25
CA LEU A 66 -30.28 -7.16 -22.73
C LEU A 66 -30.04 -7.18 -21.22
N ARG A 67 -31.04 -7.65 -20.47
CA ARG A 67 -30.87 -7.99 -19.04
C ARG A 67 -29.97 -9.21 -18.83
N ASN A 68 -29.61 -9.96 -19.89
CA ASN A 68 -28.81 -11.17 -19.75
C ASN A 68 -27.31 -10.97 -20.04
N ASN A 69 -26.91 -10.06 -20.94
CA ASN A 69 -25.52 -10.05 -21.41
C ASN A 69 -24.58 -9.12 -20.63
N ALA A 70 -24.95 -7.85 -20.43
CA ALA A 70 -24.23 -6.96 -19.50
C ALA A 70 -24.35 -7.48 -18.04
N GLN A 71 -25.44 -8.20 -17.73
CA GLN A 71 -25.83 -8.56 -16.38
C GLN A 71 -25.50 -10.02 -15.96
N LEU A 72 -25.64 -11.06 -16.80
CA LEU A 72 -25.63 -12.47 -16.33
C LEU A 72 -24.51 -13.36 -16.91
N ASN A 73 -23.95 -13.08 -18.10
CA ASN A 73 -23.03 -14.02 -18.77
C ASN A 73 -21.59 -13.54 -19.04
N THR A 74 -21.22 -12.34 -18.59
CA THR A 74 -19.89 -11.75 -18.79
C THR A 74 -19.14 -11.56 -17.49
N ALA A 75 -17.81 -11.77 -17.53
CA ALA A 75 -16.91 -11.62 -16.40
C ALA A 75 -16.44 -10.18 -16.19
N ALA A 76 -16.44 -9.34 -17.24
CA ALA A 76 -16.00 -7.95 -17.21
C ALA A 76 -16.65 -7.10 -18.31
N MET A 77 -16.48 -5.79 -18.18
CA MET A 77 -16.87 -4.80 -19.19
C MET A 77 -15.69 -3.89 -19.56
N ILE A 78 -15.57 -3.56 -20.84
CA ILE A 78 -14.74 -2.47 -21.37
C ILE A 78 -15.66 -1.35 -21.84
N ALA A 79 -15.38 -0.11 -21.44
CA ALA A 79 -16.06 1.08 -21.94
C ALA A 79 -15.11 1.92 -22.79
N VAL A 80 -15.39 2.04 -24.10
CA VAL A 80 -14.59 2.84 -25.04
C VAL A 80 -15.10 4.28 -25.03
N LEU A 81 -14.47 5.13 -24.21
CA LEU A 81 -14.83 6.52 -24.01
C LEU A 81 -14.33 7.38 -25.18
N THR A 82 -15.20 7.56 -26.17
CA THR A 82 -15.05 8.50 -27.30
C THR A 82 -15.86 9.78 -27.09
N ASP A 83 -15.68 10.76 -27.98
CA ASP A 83 -16.34 12.07 -27.90
C ASP A 83 -17.88 11.96 -27.93
N SER A 84 -18.44 10.94 -28.56
CA SER A 84 -19.89 10.68 -28.56
C SER A 84 -20.38 9.85 -27.38
N TYR A 85 -19.49 9.19 -26.64
CA TYR A 85 -19.85 8.12 -25.69
C TYR A 85 -20.73 8.62 -24.53
N ALA A 86 -20.34 9.72 -23.88
CA ALA A 86 -21.09 10.27 -22.74
C ALA A 86 -22.50 10.77 -23.13
N GLY A 87 -22.69 11.15 -24.40
CA GLY A 87 -23.96 11.57 -24.96
C GLY A 87 -24.93 10.42 -25.27
N ARG A 88 -24.50 9.15 -25.21
CA ARG A 88 -25.34 7.99 -25.51
C ARG A 88 -26.03 7.47 -24.24
N PRO A 89 -27.37 7.58 -24.10
CA PRO A 89 -28.08 7.06 -22.93
C PRO A 89 -27.89 5.56 -22.74
N TRP A 90 -27.68 4.84 -23.85
CA TRP A 90 -27.47 3.41 -23.87
C TRP A 90 -26.17 2.99 -23.19
N CYS A 91 -25.04 3.57 -23.61
CA CYS A 91 -23.73 3.33 -23.01
C CYS A 91 -23.76 3.60 -21.49
N ARG A 92 -24.42 4.68 -21.07
CA ARG A 92 -24.61 4.99 -19.65
C ARG A 92 -25.42 3.93 -18.90
N ARG A 93 -26.46 3.37 -19.54
CA ARG A 93 -27.25 2.29 -18.97
C ARG A 93 -26.41 1.02 -18.81
N GLU A 94 -25.58 0.67 -19.79
CA GLU A 94 -24.68 -0.48 -19.72
C GLU A 94 -23.69 -0.37 -18.56
N ILE A 95 -23.06 0.79 -18.39
CA ILE A 95 -22.13 1.04 -17.27
C ILE A 95 -22.83 0.83 -15.94
N ARG A 96 -24.01 1.45 -15.75
CA ARG A 96 -24.79 1.28 -14.51
C ARG A 96 -25.10 -0.17 -14.23
N LEU A 97 -25.49 -0.94 -15.25
CA LEU A 97 -25.82 -2.36 -15.10
C LEU A 97 -24.60 -3.21 -14.72
N ALA A 98 -23.42 -2.91 -15.27
CA ALA A 98 -22.17 -3.59 -14.91
C ALA A 98 -21.71 -3.24 -13.49
N ARG A 99 -21.89 -1.98 -13.08
CA ARG A 99 -21.53 -1.48 -11.76
C ARG A 99 -22.54 -1.81 -10.67
N THR A 100 -23.76 -2.23 -11.02
CA THR A 100 -24.81 -2.57 -10.06
C THR A 100 -24.36 -3.72 -9.16
N ALA A 101 -24.36 -3.51 -7.85
CA ALA A 101 -24.03 -4.55 -6.88
C ALA A 101 -25.08 -5.68 -6.88
N LYS A 102 -24.62 -6.93 -6.94
CA LYS A 102 -25.47 -8.13 -6.98
C LYS A 102 -25.17 -9.07 -5.83
N PRO A 103 -26.16 -9.83 -5.35
CA PRO A 103 -25.94 -10.84 -4.33
C PRO A 103 -24.94 -11.91 -4.78
N VAL A 104 -23.98 -12.26 -3.93
CA VAL A 104 -23.10 -13.40 -4.16
C VAL A 104 -23.90 -14.68 -3.98
N LEU A 105 -23.75 -15.62 -4.91
CA LEU A 105 -24.34 -16.95 -4.80
C LEU A 105 -23.54 -17.83 -3.83
N THR A 106 -24.24 -18.46 -2.90
CA THR A 106 -23.68 -19.35 -1.86
C THR A 106 -24.37 -20.71 -1.87
N LYS A 107 -23.62 -21.79 -1.58
CA LYS A 107 -24.18 -23.13 -1.38
C LYS A 107 -24.53 -23.30 0.10
N GLN A 108 -25.77 -23.66 0.43
CA GLN A 108 -26.09 -24.15 1.77
C GLN A 108 -25.95 -25.68 1.82
N PHE A 109 -25.31 -26.20 2.86
CA PHE A 109 -25.46 -27.60 3.25
C PHE A 109 -26.76 -27.71 4.05
N LYS A 110 -27.87 -28.06 3.39
CA LYS A 110 -29.05 -28.61 4.09
C LYS A 110 -28.95 -30.13 3.99
N GLY A 111 -29.02 -30.82 5.13
CA GLY A 111 -28.93 -32.29 5.19
C GLY A 111 -29.86 -33.00 4.21
N ASP A 112 -29.42 -34.14 3.70
CA ASP A 112 -30.07 -35.14 2.82
C ASP A 112 -30.86 -34.67 1.58
N ARG A 113 -30.97 -33.36 1.30
CA ARG A 113 -31.62 -32.84 0.09
C ARG A 113 -30.77 -31.76 -0.58
N GLY A 114 -29.72 -32.20 -1.26
CA GLY A 114 -29.05 -31.45 -2.34
C GLY A 114 -28.34 -30.13 -1.96
N ASN A 115 -27.48 -29.66 -2.88
CA ASN A 115 -26.81 -28.36 -2.79
C ASN A 115 -27.67 -27.28 -3.48
N ASP A 116 -28.61 -26.65 -2.78
CA ASP A 116 -29.31 -25.50 -3.34
C ASP A 116 -28.41 -24.25 -3.33
N ILE A 117 -28.31 -23.58 -4.49
CA ILE A 117 -27.59 -22.32 -4.67
C ILE A 117 -28.56 -21.18 -4.34
N GLU A 118 -28.27 -20.42 -3.28
CA GLU A 118 -29.08 -19.28 -2.85
C GLU A 118 -28.29 -17.95 -2.94
N GLU A 119 -29.01 -16.86 -3.21
CA GLU A 119 -28.47 -15.50 -3.15
C GLU A 119 -28.17 -15.11 -1.69
N SER A 120 -26.95 -14.62 -1.43
CA SER A 120 -26.59 -14.14 -0.11
C SER A 120 -27.35 -12.85 0.24
N PRO A 121 -27.94 -12.75 1.45
CA PRO A 121 -28.49 -11.50 1.94
C PRO A 121 -27.40 -10.47 2.31
N TYR A 122 -26.17 -10.93 2.60
CA TYR A 122 -25.10 -10.10 3.16
C TYR A 122 -23.90 -9.90 2.22
N GLY A 123 -23.69 -10.80 1.26
CA GLY A 123 -22.58 -10.73 0.30
C GLY A 123 -22.98 -10.12 -1.02
N TRP A 124 -22.13 -9.23 -1.53
CA TRP A 124 -22.34 -8.50 -2.78
C TRP A 124 -21.10 -8.59 -3.68
N THR A 125 -21.36 -8.64 -4.99
CA THR A 125 -20.36 -8.62 -6.05
C THR A 125 -20.71 -7.56 -7.09
N VAL A 126 -19.72 -6.81 -7.52
CA VAL A 126 -19.78 -5.87 -8.64
C VAL A 126 -18.88 -6.42 -9.75
N LYS A 127 -19.19 -6.16 -11.02
CA LYS A 127 -18.33 -6.59 -12.12
C LYS A 127 -17.17 -5.61 -12.32
N PRO A 128 -15.97 -6.10 -12.70
CA PRO A 128 -14.89 -5.23 -13.11
C PRO A 128 -15.24 -4.47 -14.39
N LEU A 129 -14.84 -3.20 -14.43
CA LEU A 129 -14.98 -2.28 -15.55
C LEU A 129 -13.63 -1.67 -15.85
N VAL A 130 -13.20 -1.69 -17.11
CA VAL A 130 -12.02 -0.94 -17.59
C VAL A 130 -12.48 0.10 -18.60
N VAL A 131 -12.00 1.33 -18.45
CA VAL A 131 -12.32 2.43 -19.37
C VAL A 131 -11.15 2.65 -20.31
N VAL A 132 -11.43 2.70 -21.61
CA VAL A 132 -10.47 3.07 -22.64
C VAL A 132 -10.74 4.52 -23.01
N ASP A 133 -9.86 5.43 -22.60
CA ASP A 133 -9.93 6.84 -22.97
C ASP A 133 -9.45 7.03 -24.42
N ALA A 134 -10.41 7.21 -25.31
CA ALA A 134 -10.24 7.48 -26.74
C ALA A 134 -10.76 8.87 -27.12
N LEU A 135 -10.79 9.81 -26.16
CA LEU A 135 -11.20 11.20 -26.43
C LEU A 135 -10.18 11.88 -27.34
N VAL A 136 -10.67 12.52 -28.40
CA VAL A 136 -9.82 13.19 -29.40
C VAL A 136 -10.07 14.69 -29.40
N ASN A 137 -11.33 15.14 -29.49
CA ASN A 137 -11.67 16.55 -29.60
C ASN A 137 -12.97 16.91 -28.85
N GLY A 138 -13.14 18.19 -28.52
CA GLY A 138 -14.41 18.72 -28.05
C GLY A 138 -14.62 18.63 -26.54
N THR A 139 -15.83 19.01 -26.12
CA THR A 139 -16.23 19.10 -24.72
C THR A 139 -16.99 17.84 -24.33
N ASN A 140 -16.45 17.09 -23.37
CA ASN A 140 -17.05 15.84 -22.90
C ASN A 140 -17.51 15.95 -21.45
N SER A 141 -18.69 15.39 -21.16
CA SER A 141 -19.17 15.27 -19.79
C SER A 141 -18.42 14.14 -19.08
N PHE A 142 -17.90 14.42 -17.89
CA PHE A 142 -17.45 13.36 -17.01
C PHE A 142 -18.62 12.44 -16.63
N LEU A 143 -18.41 11.13 -16.60
CA LEU A 143 -19.41 10.14 -16.22
C LEU A 143 -19.11 9.62 -14.80
N PRO A 144 -19.85 10.08 -13.77
CA PRO A 144 -19.71 9.55 -12.41
C PRO A 144 -19.96 8.03 -12.34
N ASP A 145 -20.74 7.51 -13.29
CA ASP A 145 -21.09 6.10 -13.43
C ASP A 145 -19.84 5.19 -13.56
N PHE A 146 -18.66 5.72 -13.92
CA PHE A 146 -17.41 4.95 -13.97
C PHE A 146 -16.85 4.58 -12.58
N GLY A 147 -17.08 5.42 -11.56
CA GLY A 147 -16.54 5.22 -10.22
C GLY A 147 -15.01 5.07 -10.20
N HIS A 148 -14.53 4.03 -9.52
CA HIS A 148 -13.09 3.70 -9.41
C HIS A 148 -12.54 2.83 -10.55
N ALA A 149 -13.24 2.73 -11.68
CA ALA A 149 -12.76 1.94 -12.81
C ALA A 149 -11.40 2.47 -13.33
N PRO A 150 -10.40 1.61 -13.57
CA PRO A 150 -9.15 2.03 -14.18
C PRO A 150 -9.39 2.60 -15.58
N ILE A 151 -8.69 3.70 -15.90
CA ILE A 151 -8.74 4.36 -17.20
C ILE A 151 -7.40 4.19 -17.89
N ILE A 152 -7.41 3.64 -19.11
CA ILE A 152 -6.23 3.47 -19.96
C ILE A 152 -6.40 4.35 -21.20
N ARG A 153 -5.38 5.16 -21.50
CA ARG A 153 -5.35 5.94 -22.73
C ARG A 153 -5.26 4.98 -23.93
N TRP A 154 -6.13 5.17 -24.92
CA TRP A 154 -6.10 4.38 -26.14
C TRP A 154 -4.77 4.57 -26.87
N ASN A 155 -4.08 3.46 -27.11
CA ASN A 155 -2.90 3.39 -27.96
C ASN A 155 -2.96 2.07 -28.76
N PRO A 156 -3.14 2.11 -30.09
CA PRO A 156 -3.25 0.91 -30.91
C PRO A 156 -1.95 0.06 -30.92
N GLU A 157 -0.80 0.65 -30.57
CA GLU A 157 0.47 -0.09 -30.46
C GLU A 157 0.63 -0.81 -29.11
N GLN A 158 -0.25 -0.55 -28.14
CA GLN A 158 -0.15 -1.06 -26.77
C GLN A 158 -1.45 -1.69 -26.28
N VAL A 159 -2.20 -2.36 -27.17
CA VAL A 159 -3.45 -3.03 -26.80
C VAL A 159 -3.22 -4.15 -25.78
N GLU A 160 -2.04 -4.78 -25.77
CA GLU A 160 -1.65 -5.77 -24.76
C GLU A 160 -1.76 -5.22 -23.33
N LEU A 161 -1.41 -3.95 -23.11
CA LEU A 161 -1.53 -3.31 -21.79
C LEU A 161 -2.98 -3.22 -21.31
N LEU A 162 -3.93 -2.98 -22.23
CA LEU A 162 -5.36 -3.00 -21.93
C LEU A 162 -5.81 -4.42 -21.54
N ILE A 163 -5.32 -5.44 -22.24
CA ILE A 163 -5.65 -6.84 -21.97
C ILE A 163 -5.09 -7.26 -20.61
N ASP A 164 -3.85 -6.89 -20.30
CA ASP A 164 -3.21 -7.15 -19.01
C ASP A 164 -4.00 -6.51 -17.86
N GLN A 165 -4.43 -5.25 -18.03
CA GLN A 165 -5.26 -4.58 -17.03
C GLN A 165 -6.62 -5.27 -16.87
N LEU A 166 -7.27 -5.63 -17.97
CA LEU A 166 -8.56 -6.33 -17.96
C LEU A 166 -8.44 -7.67 -17.21
N LEU A 167 -7.43 -8.47 -17.53
CA LEU A 167 -7.17 -9.75 -16.87
C LEU A 167 -6.88 -9.54 -15.38
N ARG A 168 -6.09 -8.53 -15.03
CA ARG A 168 -5.82 -8.16 -13.64
C ARG A 168 -7.11 -7.84 -12.89
N GLU A 169 -8.01 -7.03 -13.46
CA GLU A 169 -9.28 -6.68 -12.82
C GLU A 169 -10.21 -7.90 -12.69
N ILE A 170 -10.31 -8.75 -13.72
CA ILE A 170 -11.07 -10.01 -13.67
C ILE A 170 -10.58 -10.91 -12.54
N LEU A 171 -9.27 -11.11 -12.46
CA LEU A 171 -8.65 -11.96 -11.44
C LEU A 171 -8.85 -11.36 -10.04
N LEU A 172 -8.64 -10.05 -9.88
CA LEU A 172 -8.76 -9.37 -8.59
C LEU A 172 -10.20 -9.41 -8.05
N TYR A 173 -11.19 -9.03 -8.87
CA TYR A 173 -12.60 -9.06 -8.49
C TYR A 173 -13.08 -10.48 -8.22
N GLY A 174 -12.66 -11.44 -9.05
CA GLY A 174 -12.99 -12.87 -8.86
C GLY A 174 -12.35 -13.47 -7.60
N TYR A 175 -11.12 -13.09 -7.28
CA TYR A 175 -10.43 -13.46 -6.05
C TYR A 175 -11.15 -12.89 -4.83
N ASN A 176 -11.49 -11.60 -4.85
CA ASN A 176 -12.20 -10.94 -3.75
C ASN A 176 -13.62 -11.50 -3.58
N GLU A 177 -14.31 -11.87 -4.64
CA GLU A 177 -15.61 -12.53 -4.54
C GLU A 177 -15.50 -13.90 -3.84
N LYS A 178 -14.43 -14.66 -4.10
CA LYS A 178 -14.14 -15.90 -3.33
C LYS A 178 -13.83 -15.59 -1.87
N ARG A 179 -13.09 -14.52 -1.57
CA ARG A 179 -12.87 -14.07 -0.19
C ARG A 179 -14.18 -13.72 0.51
N VAL A 180 -15.09 -12.99 -0.15
CA VAL A 180 -16.42 -12.69 0.37
C VAL A 180 -17.18 -13.98 0.71
N ARG A 181 -17.18 -14.99 -0.17
CA ARG A 181 -17.81 -16.30 0.13
C ARG A 181 -17.20 -16.97 1.36
N ASN A 182 -15.88 -16.94 1.50
CA ASN A 182 -15.20 -17.50 2.66
C ASN A 182 -15.56 -16.74 3.95
N LEU A 183 -15.56 -15.41 3.93
CA LEU A 183 -15.96 -14.59 5.07
C LEU A 183 -17.39 -14.87 5.50
N LEU A 184 -18.33 -14.98 4.54
CA LEU A 184 -19.72 -15.35 4.84
C LEU A 184 -19.87 -16.73 5.47
N LYS A 185 -18.94 -17.65 5.20
CA LYS A 185 -18.94 -19.02 5.72
C LYS A 185 -18.32 -19.11 7.11
N TYR A 186 -17.25 -18.36 7.37
CA TYR A 186 -16.42 -18.53 8.56
C TYR A 186 -16.56 -17.41 9.61
N CYS A 187 -17.02 -16.22 9.23
CA CYS A 187 -17.16 -15.10 10.16
C CYS A 187 -18.57 -15.02 10.76
N PRO A 188 -18.71 -14.57 12.03
CA PRO A 188 -20.01 -14.33 12.64
C PRO A 188 -20.84 -13.34 11.83
N LYS A 189 -22.11 -13.65 11.61
CA LYS A 189 -23.07 -12.72 10.98
C LYS A 189 -23.43 -11.65 12.01
N ARG A 190 -23.05 -10.41 11.75
CA ARG A 190 -23.44 -9.23 12.55
C ARG A 190 -24.54 -8.47 11.82
N ASP A 191 -25.47 -7.93 12.59
CA ASP A 191 -26.59 -7.20 12.01
C ASP A 191 -26.11 -5.93 11.28
N GLY A 192 -26.60 -5.76 10.07
CA GLY A 192 -26.22 -4.68 9.15
C GLY A 192 -24.79 -4.70 8.59
N GLN A 193 -24.05 -5.80 8.75
CA GLN A 193 -22.76 -6.01 8.11
C GLN A 193 -22.91 -6.64 6.72
N HIS A 194 -22.36 -5.97 5.70
CA HIS A 194 -22.38 -6.42 4.31
C HIS A 194 -20.96 -6.54 3.75
N TYR A 195 -20.72 -7.53 2.90
CA TYR A 195 -19.42 -7.79 2.29
C TYR A 195 -19.46 -7.45 0.80
N LEU A 196 -18.44 -6.76 0.30
CA LEU A 196 -18.34 -6.33 -1.10
C LEU A 196 -16.99 -6.76 -1.68
N ASN A 197 -16.96 -7.23 -2.94
CA ASN A 197 -15.72 -7.70 -3.59
C ASN A 197 -14.81 -6.59 -4.14
N CYS A 198 -15.19 -5.33 -3.99
CA CYS A 198 -14.45 -4.18 -4.49
C CYS A 198 -14.48 -3.02 -3.51
N ILE A 199 -13.66 -2.00 -3.77
CA ILE A 199 -13.74 -0.72 -3.08
C ILE A 199 -15.01 0.01 -3.55
N PRO A 200 -15.89 0.46 -2.63
CA PRO A 200 -17.15 1.09 -2.98
C PRO A 200 -16.96 2.57 -3.32
N ASP A 201 -17.69 3.03 -4.32
CA ASP A 201 -17.97 4.45 -4.56
C ASP A 201 -19.35 4.83 -3.98
N LEU A 202 -19.69 6.13 -4.04
CA LEU A 202 -20.96 6.65 -3.54
C LEU A 202 -22.17 5.94 -4.18
N GLN A 203 -22.12 5.68 -5.48
CA GLN A 203 -23.22 5.00 -6.17
C GLN A 203 -23.40 3.57 -5.62
N THR A 204 -22.30 2.83 -5.46
CA THR A 204 -22.33 1.47 -4.93
C THR A 204 -22.91 1.45 -3.51
N ILE A 205 -22.51 2.38 -2.63
CA ILE A 205 -23.07 2.49 -1.28
C ILE A 205 -24.58 2.78 -1.30
N LEU A 206 -25.02 3.73 -2.14
CA LEU A 206 -26.44 4.07 -2.25
C LEU A 206 -27.28 2.90 -2.77
N GLU A 207 -26.77 2.15 -3.75
CA GLU A 207 -27.43 0.96 -4.28
C GLU A 207 -27.53 -0.15 -3.24
N LEU A 208 -26.44 -0.42 -2.50
CA LEU A 208 -26.44 -1.37 -1.39
C LEU A 208 -27.48 -0.98 -0.34
N TRP A 209 -27.50 0.30 0.08
CA TRP A 209 -28.47 0.81 1.04
C TRP A 209 -29.91 0.65 0.54
N GLN A 210 -30.19 0.98 -0.73
CA GLN A 210 -31.53 0.76 -1.29
C GLN A 210 -31.92 -0.72 -1.33
N ALA A 211 -30.96 -1.60 -1.63
CA ALA A 211 -31.19 -3.03 -1.71
C ALA A 211 -31.46 -3.64 -0.33
N THR A 212 -30.79 -3.18 0.72
CA THR A 212 -31.07 -3.61 2.11
C THR A 212 -32.43 -3.11 2.59
N GLN A 213 -32.78 -1.85 2.33
CA GLN A 213 -34.11 -1.31 2.68
C GLN A 213 -35.25 -2.10 2.01
N LYS A 214 -35.14 -2.40 0.71
CA LYS A 214 -36.14 -3.20 -0.02
C LYS A 214 -36.29 -4.63 0.51
N ARG A 215 -35.21 -5.20 1.05
CA ARG A 215 -35.22 -6.54 1.65
C ARG A 215 -35.88 -6.53 3.03
N SER A 216 -35.57 -5.53 3.85
CA SER A 216 -36.20 -5.34 5.17
C SER A 216 -37.73 -5.14 5.07
N LEU A 217 -38.22 -4.50 4.00
CA LEU A 217 -39.66 -4.38 3.75
C LEU A 217 -40.34 -5.70 3.34
N LYS A 218 -39.60 -6.72 2.89
CA LYS A 218 -40.13 -7.99 2.37
C LYS A 218 -39.94 -9.18 3.30
N GLN A 219 -38.99 -9.11 4.23
CA GLN A 219 -38.64 -10.14 5.19
C GLN A 219 -38.44 -9.42 6.52
N GLU A 220 -39.02 -9.92 7.63
CA GLU A 220 -38.97 -9.34 9.00
C GLU A 220 -37.55 -9.32 9.61
N ILE A 221 -36.51 -9.02 8.83
CA ILE A 221 -35.13 -8.84 9.23
C ILE A 221 -34.85 -7.35 9.12
N GLU A 222 -34.46 -6.73 10.24
CA GLU A 222 -34.08 -5.33 10.33
C GLU A 222 -32.69 -5.12 9.70
N SER A 223 -32.59 -5.19 8.37
CA SER A 223 -31.31 -5.06 7.68
C SER A 223 -30.95 -3.58 7.49
N THR A 224 -30.35 -2.97 8.50
CA THR A 224 -29.69 -1.66 8.39
C THR A 224 -28.36 -1.81 7.62
N LEU A 225 -27.85 -0.76 6.98
CA LEU A 225 -26.49 -0.77 6.42
C LEU A 225 -25.57 -0.01 7.38
N SER A 226 -25.01 -0.72 8.36
CA SER A 226 -24.15 -0.14 9.40
C SER A 226 -22.66 -0.34 9.11
N ARG A 227 -22.32 -1.40 8.37
CA ARG A 227 -20.92 -1.74 8.07
C ARG A 227 -20.77 -2.38 6.70
N VAL A 228 -19.83 -1.88 5.90
CA VAL A 228 -19.44 -2.48 4.62
C VAL A 228 -18.00 -2.96 4.71
N VAL A 229 -17.81 -4.26 4.48
CA VAL A 229 -16.53 -4.94 4.52
C VAL A 229 -16.00 -5.09 3.09
N VAL A 230 -14.82 -4.54 2.83
CA VAL A 230 -14.26 -4.36 1.48
C VAL A 230 -12.86 -5.00 1.37
N PRO A 231 -12.30 -5.19 0.17
CA PRO A 231 -10.93 -5.67 0.04
C PRO A 231 -9.91 -4.67 0.63
N PRO A 232 -8.80 -5.16 1.20
CA PRO A 232 -7.67 -4.29 1.53
C PRO A 232 -7.14 -3.61 0.25
N PRO A 233 -6.61 -2.38 0.36
CA PRO A 233 -6.35 -1.66 1.60
C PRO A 233 -7.53 -0.78 2.07
N GLY A 234 -8.73 -0.96 1.48
CA GLY A 234 -9.92 -0.14 1.73
C GLY A 234 -9.85 1.26 1.10
N ILE A 235 -10.82 2.11 1.44
CA ILE A 235 -10.88 3.51 1.00
C ILE A 235 -9.93 4.40 1.81
N SER A 236 -9.57 5.54 1.24
CA SER A 236 -8.82 6.58 1.96
C SER A 236 -9.71 7.30 2.98
N LEU A 237 -9.13 7.91 4.02
CA LEU A 237 -9.91 8.71 4.99
C LEU A 237 -10.68 9.87 4.32
N SER A 238 -10.11 10.49 3.27
CA SER A 238 -10.79 11.55 2.53
C SER A 238 -12.05 11.07 1.81
N GLU A 239 -12.00 9.88 1.21
CA GLU A 239 -13.16 9.25 0.57
C GLU A 239 -14.18 8.79 1.62
N GLU A 240 -13.73 8.26 2.76
CA GLU A 240 -14.61 7.87 3.84
C GLU A 240 -15.38 9.07 4.39
N GLN A 241 -14.69 10.19 4.60
CA GLN A 241 -15.32 11.44 5.01
C GLN A 241 -16.32 11.95 3.96
N MET A 242 -15.96 11.93 2.68
CA MET A 242 -16.88 12.30 1.60
C MET A 242 -18.16 11.44 1.68
N LEU A 243 -18.02 10.10 1.78
CA LEU A 243 -19.17 9.21 1.90
C LEU A 243 -20.03 9.52 3.13
N ARG A 244 -19.43 9.86 4.27
CA ARG A 244 -20.14 10.26 5.49
C ARG A 244 -20.88 11.60 5.34
N GLU A 245 -20.28 12.58 4.67
CA GLU A 245 -20.88 13.91 4.44
C GLU A 245 -22.08 13.86 3.49
N PHE A 246 -21.98 13.07 2.41
CA PHE A 246 -23.06 12.95 1.42
C PHE A 246 -24.22 12.09 1.87
N VAL A 247 -24.06 11.35 2.97
CA VAL A 247 -25.10 10.48 3.49
C VAL A 247 -25.42 10.79 4.96
N PRO A 248 -26.23 11.82 5.24
CA PRO A 248 -26.67 12.16 6.59
C PRO A 248 -27.39 11.01 7.31
N LEU A 249 -28.02 10.09 6.57
CA LEU A 249 -28.70 8.89 7.09
C LEU A 249 -27.73 7.73 7.39
N MET A 250 -26.45 7.85 7.05
CA MET A 250 -25.42 6.82 7.21
C MET A 250 -24.18 7.38 7.94
N SER A 251 -24.34 8.36 8.84
CA SER A 251 -23.23 8.92 9.63
C SER A 251 -22.47 7.87 10.45
N GLU A 252 -23.14 6.78 10.79
CA GLU A 252 -22.61 5.62 11.52
C GLU A 252 -22.05 4.51 10.61
N LEU A 253 -22.09 4.68 9.28
CA LEU A 253 -21.57 3.67 8.35
C LEU A 253 -20.06 3.52 8.50
N GLN A 254 -19.63 2.30 8.80
CA GLN A 254 -18.22 1.93 8.87
C GLN A 254 -17.79 1.19 7.63
N ILE A 255 -16.70 1.62 7.01
CA ILE A 255 -16.06 0.88 5.91
C ILE A 255 -14.79 0.24 6.47
N VAL A 256 -14.77 -1.09 6.52
CA VAL A 256 -13.68 -1.88 7.09
C VAL A 256 -13.15 -2.86 6.07
N THR A 257 -11.92 -3.31 6.19
CA THR A 257 -11.34 -4.27 5.26
C THR A 257 -11.64 -5.71 5.64
N PHE A 258 -11.45 -6.64 4.71
CA PHE A 258 -11.51 -8.09 4.97
C PHE A 258 -10.56 -8.50 6.10
N ASP A 259 -9.40 -7.85 6.19
CA ASP A 259 -8.37 -8.20 7.16
C ASP A 259 -8.77 -7.72 8.56
N ASP A 260 -9.38 -6.53 8.67
CA ASP A 260 -9.93 -6.00 9.93
C ASP A 260 -10.98 -6.96 10.52
N VAL A 261 -11.91 -7.45 9.70
CA VAL A 261 -13.00 -8.32 10.18
C VAL A 261 -12.52 -9.67 10.69
N LEU A 262 -11.47 -10.21 10.08
CA LEU A 262 -10.89 -11.46 10.52
C LEU A 262 -10.11 -11.29 11.85
N GLU A 263 -9.82 -10.06 12.28
CA GLU A 263 -9.08 -9.74 13.52
C GLU A 263 -10.03 -9.46 14.69
N LEU A 264 -11.24 -9.00 14.39
CA LEU A 264 -12.30 -8.64 15.33
C LEU A 264 -12.88 -9.81 16.18
N ASP A 265 -12.35 -11.03 16.08
CA ASP A 265 -12.69 -12.14 16.99
C ASP A 265 -11.75 -12.23 18.22
N ASP A 266 -10.59 -11.55 18.21
CA ASP A 266 -9.65 -11.50 19.34
C ASP A 266 -9.48 -10.08 19.85
N GLN A 267 -10.41 -9.59 20.69
CA GLN A 267 -10.33 -8.39 21.56
C GLN A 267 -9.62 -7.12 21.00
N THR A 268 -9.49 -6.98 19.69
CA THR A 268 -8.70 -5.92 19.06
C THR A 268 -9.62 -4.77 18.70
N VAL A 269 -9.24 -3.62 19.26
CA VAL A 269 -9.75 -2.27 19.07
C VAL A 269 -10.48 -2.10 17.74
N SER A 270 -11.81 -1.94 17.81
CA SER A 270 -12.56 -1.32 16.72
C SER A 270 -11.91 0.02 16.43
N PHE A 271 -11.19 0.14 15.30
CA PHE A 271 -10.64 1.41 14.83
C PHE A 271 -11.79 2.33 14.43
N THR A 272 -12.49 2.88 15.41
CA THR A 272 -13.28 4.07 15.18
C THR A 272 -12.27 5.19 14.95
N ALA A 273 -12.28 5.78 13.75
CA ALA A 273 -11.44 6.90 13.32
C ALA A 273 -11.42 8.13 14.28
N ASN A 274 -12.18 8.08 15.38
CA ASN A 274 -12.33 9.16 16.36
C ASN A 274 -11.30 9.13 17.49
N GLN A 275 -10.52 8.06 17.67
CA GLN A 275 -9.40 8.05 18.59
C GLN A 275 -8.15 8.03 17.72
N ALA A 276 -7.44 9.16 17.61
CA ALA A 276 -6.17 9.29 16.91
C ALA A 276 -5.02 9.07 17.92
N PRO A 277 -4.69 7.82 18.30
CA PRO A 277 -3.78 7.55 19.41
C PRO A 277 -2.37 8.07 19.16
N LEU A 278 -1.97 8.21 17.89
CA LEU A 278 -0.65 8.70 17.49
C LEU A 278 -0.67 10.18 17.10
N GLN A 279 -1.67 10.97 17.53
CA GLN A 279 -1.84 12.37 17.14
C GLN A 279 -0.50 13.14 17.15
N GLN A 280 -0.08 13.61 15.98
CA GLN A 280 1.14 14.40 15.74
C GLN A 280 2.48 13.70 16.07
N LYS A 281 2.48 12.42 16.46
CA LYS A 281 3.70 11.65 16.71
C LYS A 281 4.41 11.35 15.39
N LEU A 282 5.71 11.62 15.32
CA LEU A 282 6.52 11.33 14.14
C LEU A 282 7.05 9.89 14.20
N ILE A 283 6.72 9.07 13.19
CA ILE A 283 7.11 7.65 13.10
C ILE A 283 7.95 7.46 11.84
N ALA A 284 9.16 6.92 11.99
CA ALA A 284 10.07 6.70 10.87
C ALA A 284 9.85 5.32 10.28
N VAL A 285 9.63 5.29 8.97
CA VAL A 285 9.53 4.04 8.21
C VAL A 285 10.83 3.89 7.41
N SER A 286 11.75 3.10 7.96
CA SER A 286 13.11 2.97 7.47
C SER A 286 13.21 1.73 6.59
N ILE A 287 13.13 1.97 5.28
CA ILE A 287 13.02 0.89 4.30
C ILE A 287 13.97 1.15 3.15
N SER A 288 14.67 0.09 2.79
CA SER A 288 15.57 0.07 1.66
C SER A 288 15.53 -1.30 1.01
N ASP A 289 15.87 -1.31 -0.27
CA ASP A 289 16.10 -2.50 -1.07
C ASP A 289 17.04 -3.50 -0.37
N SER A 290 16.71 -4.78 -0.52
CA SER A 290 17.38 -5.95 0.06
C SER A 290 17.75 -6.90 -1.07
N ALA A 291 19.04 -7.05 -1.35
CA ALA A 291 19.53 -7.88 -2.45
C ALA A 291 19.17 -9.38 -2.33
N ASP A 292 18.77 -9.83 -1.15
CA ASP A 292 18.43 -11.20 -0.81
C ASP A 292 16.92 -11.49 -0.73
N LEU A 293 16.04 -10.52 -1.06
CA LEU A 293 14.57 -10.70 -1.06
C LEU A 293 14.12 -11.97 -1.83
N ILE A 294 14.77 -12.24 -2.96
CA ILE A 294 14.47 -13.40 -3.81
C ILE A 294 14.69 -14.72 -3.06
N LYS A 295 15.66 -14.79 -2.13
CA LYS A 295 15.91 -15.99 -1.32
C LYS A 295 14.73 -16.31 -0.39
N PHE A 296 13.93 -15.30 -0.07
CA PHE A 296 12.71 -15.42 0.74
C PHE A 296 11.45 -15.55 -0.11
N GLY A 297 11.57 -15.61 -1.44
CA GLY A 297 10.45 -15.72 -2.37
C GLY A 297 9.75 -14.39 -2.67
N TYR A 298 10.39 -13.25 -2.35
CA TYR A 298 9.79 -11.92 -2.53
C TYR A 298 10.50 -11.11 -3.61
N GLY A 299 9.71 -10.28 -4.29
CA GLY A 299 10.15 -9.18 -5.15
C GLY A 299 10.02 -7.82 -4.45
N MET A 300 10.55 -6.76 -5.08
CA MET A 300 10.46 -5.39 -4.57
C MET A 300 9.03 -4.89 -4.40
N GLU A 301 8.11 -5.44 -5.20
CA GLU A 301 6.68 -5.15 -5.17
C GLU A 301 6.07 -5.50 -3.81
N HIS A 302 6.52 -6.59 -3.19
CA HIS A 302 6.04 -7.02 -1.87
C HIS A 302 6.52 -6.08 -0.76
N LEU A 303 7.78 -5.62 -0.85
CA LEU A 303 8.32 -4.63 0.08
C LEU A 303 7.58 -3.30 -0.07
N HIS A 304 7.29 -2.88 -1.30
CA HIS A 304 6.52 -1.68 -1.58
C HIS A 304 5.10 -1.79 -1.00
N GLU A 305 4.39 -2.89 -1.25
CA GLU A 305 3.04 -3.11 -0.71
C GLU A 305 3.02 -3.10 0.82
N LEU A 306 3.96 -3.82 1.47
CA LEU A 306 4.09 -3.79 2.93
C LEU A 306 4.29 -2.36 3.44
N THR A 307 5.14 -1.58 2.76
CA THR A 307 5.41 -0.23 3.21
C THR A 307 4.18 0.68 3.08
N ILE A 308 3.44 0.55 1.97
CA ILE A 308 2.17 1.26 1.78
C ILE A 308 1.22 0.97 2.95
N ASN A 309 1.11 -0.31 3.33
CA ASN A 309 0.24 -0.73 4.42
C ASN A 309 0.70 -0.21 5.79
N ILE A 310 2.01 -0.22 6.08
CA ILE A 310 2.59 0.36 7.30
C ILE A 310 2.37 1.88 7.35
N ALA A 311 2.63 2.58 6.24
CA ALA A 311 2.43 4.01 6.13
C ALA A 311 0.96 4.39 6.36
N ARG A 312 0.03 3.65 5.73
CA ARG A 312 -1.41 3.83 5.91
C ARG A 312 -1.84 3.58 7.35
N LEU A 313 -1.34 2.53 8.01
CA LEU A 313 -1.60 2.25 9.42
C LEU A 313 -1.21 3.45 10.30
N VAL A 314 0.03 3.95 10.17
CA VAL A 314 0.51 5.10 10.95
C VAL A 314 -0.36 6.33 10.71
N LEU A 315 -0.70 6.61 9.45
CA LEU A 315 -1.53 7.77 9.08
C LEU A 315 -2.96 7.65 9.63
N ARG A 316 -3.59 6.47 9.57
CA ARG A 316 -4.93 6.25 10.12
C ARG A 316 -4.98 6.34 11.65
N LEU A 317 -3.89 6.01 12.32
CA LEU A 317 -3.77 6.20 13.78
C LEU A 317 -3.46 7.66 14.19
N GLY A 318 -3.39 8.59 13.24
CA GLY A 318 -3.14 10.02 13.50
C GLY A 318 -1.66 10.43 13.53
N GLY A 319 -0.75 9.51 13.21
CA GLY A 319 0.69 9.75 13.19
C GLY A 319 1.16 10.51 11.95
N ASN A 320 2.40 11.01 12.04
CA ASN A 320 3.16 11.61 10.95
C ASN A 320 4.27 10.64 10.53
N LEU A 321 4.66 10.64 9.25
CA LEU A 321 5.71 9.79 8.71
C LEU A 321 7.03 10.55 8.59
N ALA A 322 8.14 9.93 8.97
CA ALA A 322 9.49 10.38 8.64
C ALA A 322 10.14 9.40 7.65
N TYR A 323 10.78 9.96 6.62
CA TYR A 323 11.42 9.19 5.55
C TYR A 323 12.77 9.81 5.13
N GLY A 324 13.78 8.98 4.91
CA GLY A 324 15.15 9.40 4.56
C GLY A 324 15.64 8.94 3.20
N GLY A 325 14.73 8.50 2.32
CA GLY A 325 15.09 8.00 1.00
C GLY A 325 15.19 9.07 -0.07
N ASP A 326 15.62 8.63 -1.25
CA ASP A 326 15.92 9.47 -2.42
C ASP A 326 14.64 9.80 -3.23
N LEU A 327 14.66 10.90 -3.99
CA LEU A 327 13.53 11.43 -4.76
C LEU A 327 13.50 10.92 -6.20
N ARG A 328 14.01 9.72 -6.46
CA ARG A 328 14.04 9.15 -7.81
C ARG A 328 12.60 9.00 -8.35
N PRO A 329 12.35 9.33 -9.64
CA PRO A 329 11.07 9.06 -10.28
C PRO A 329 10.69 7.58 -10.15
N SER A 330 9.42 7.29 -9.88
CA SER A 330 8.93 5.93 -9.58
C SER A 330 9.53 5.30 -8.31
N GLY A 331 10.22 6.09 -7.49
CA GLY A 331 10.70 5.69 -6.18
C GLY A 331 9.58 5.69 -5.14
N PHE A 332 9.85 5.05 -4.01
CA PHE A 332 8.88 4.87 -2.91
C PHE A 332 8.31 6.20 -2.36
N THR A 333 9.08 7.28 -2.47
CA THR A 333 8.73 8.62 -1.99
C THR A 333 7.46 9.17 -2.64
N GLU A 334 7.25 8.94 -3.95
CA GLU A 334 6.07 9.43 -4.67
C GLU A 334 4.78 8.77 -4.14
N THR A 335 4.83 7.46 -3.91
CA THR A 335 3.74 6.70 -3.31
C THR A 335 3.40 7.20 -1.90
N LEU A 336 4.41 7.52 -1.08
CA LEU A 336 4.18 8.11 0.24
C LEU A 336 3.49 9.48 0.16
N PHE A 337 3.83 10.31 -0.83
CA PHE A 337 3.16 11.60 -1.02
C PHE A 337 1.68 11.42 -1.36
N LEU A 338 1.35 10.48 -2.25
CA LEU A 338 -0.02 10.16 -2.64
C LEU A 338 -0.83 9.60 -1.45
N LEU A 339 -0.22 8.69 -0.67
CA LEU A 339 -0.85 8.14 0.53
C LEU A 339 -1.11 9.21 1.58
N ALA A 340 -0.10 10.04 1.87
CA ALA A 340 -0.24 11.12 2.84
C ALA A 340 -1.44 12.01 2.47
N ARG A 341 -1.55 12.41 1.19
CA ARG A 341 -2.68 13.19 0.65
C ARG A 341 -4.04 12.55 0.88
N GLY A 342 -4.18 11.27 0.54
CA GLY A 342 -5.46 10.55 0.63
C GLY A 342 -5.93 10.34 2.08
N GLU A 343 -4.99 10.15 3.02
CA GLU A 343 -5.28 9.86 4.42
C GLU A 343 -5.41 11.14 5.30
N HIS A 344 -5.72 12.29 4.69
CA HIS A 344 -6.06 13.52 5.41
C HIS A 344 -7.57 13.65 5.64
N MET A 345 -7.97 13.92 6.89
CA MET A 345 -9.37 14.08 7.33
C MET A 345 -9.90 15.53 7.25
N ASN A 346 -9.13 16.52 6.78
CA ASN A 346 -9.59 17.91 6.77
C ASN A 346 -8.91 18.74 5.69
N ALA A 347 -9.70 19.23 4.72
CA ALA A 347 -9.22 20.13 3.67
C ALA A 347 -8.87 21.54 4.17
N LYS A 348 -9.34 21.94 5.36
CA LYS A 348 -9.27 23.32 5.90
C LYS A 348 -8.13 23.59 6.90
N GLY A 349 -7.29 22.61 7.22
CA GLY A 349 -6.16 22.78 8.13
C GLY A 349 -5.10 21.73 7.84
N TRP A 350 -4.17 22.06 6.95
CA TRP A 350 -3.14 21.12 6.50
C TRP A 350 -2.03 21.04 7.56
N GLU A 351 -2.00 19.96 8.35
CA GLU A 351 -0.84 19.59 9.17
C GLU A 351 0.10 18.72 8.32
N GLN A 352 1.37 19.09 8.20
CA GLN A 352 2.36 18.37 7.39
C GLN A 352 2.55 16.93 7.91
N ARG A 353 1.94 15.93 7.26
CA ARG A 353 1.91 14.52 7.71
C ARG A 353 3.16 13.74 7.32
N LEU A 354 3.99 14.25 6.43
CA LEU A 354 5.20 13.58 5.96
C LEU A 354 6.42 14.50 6.07
N TYR A 355 7.48 13.99 6.68
CA TYR A 355 8.78 14.64 6.81
C TYR A 355 9.80 13.89 5.95
N SER A 356 10.26 14.53 4.88
CA SER A 356 11.31 14.01 4.01
C SER A 356 12.66 14.61 4.41
N PHE A 357 13.50 13.80 5.05
CA PHE A 357 14.86 14.16 5.39
C PHE A 357 15.77 13.81 4.24
N LEU A 358 16.49 14.80 3.71
CA LEU A 358 17.32 14.63 2.53
C LEU A 358 18.74 15.10 2.82
N ALA A 359 19.70 14.18 2.71
CA ALA A 359 21.11 14.49 2.82
C ALA A 359 21.65 15.14 1.53
N TRP A 360 22.62 16.05 1.65
CA TRP A 360 23.48 16.42 0.53
C TRP A 360 24.31 15.19 0.08
N PRO A 361 24.57 14.99 -1.22
CA PRO A 361 24.15 15.82 -2.36
C PRO A 361 22.76 15.48 -2.90
N TYR A 362 22.08 14.49 -2.33
CA TYR A 362 20.87 13.89 -2.90
C TYR A 362 19.70 14.87 -3.06
N TYR A 363 19.55 15.87 -2.20
CA TYR A 363 18.51 16.89 -2.41
C TYR A 363 18.80 17.85 -3.57
N GLN A 364 20.00 17.87 -4.16
CA GLN A 364 20.33 18.80 -5.26
C GLN A 364 19.54 18.50 -6.53
N SER A 365 19.02 17.27 -6.69
CA SER A 365 18.13 16.92 -7.79
C SER A 365 16.71 17.47 -7.61
N LEU A 366 16.32 17.89 -6.40
CA LEU A 366 14.99 18.41 -6.11
C LEU A 366 14.82 19.81 -6.70
N THR A 367 14.02 19.92 -7.75
CA THR A 367 13.69 21.20 -8.35
C THR A 367 12.68 21.98 -7.51
N THR A 368 12.69 23.31 -7.62
CA THR A 368 11.69 24.17 -6.97
C THR A 368 10.25 23.84 -7.41
N VAL A 369 10.07 23.34 -8.64
CA VAL A 369 8.76 22.95 -9.16
C VAL A 369 8.25 21.68 -8.48
N GLU A 370 9.10 20.67 -8.30
CA GLU A 370 8.76 19.44 -7.58
C GLU A 370 8.48 19.71 -6.10
N GLU A 371 9.26 20.59 -5.47
CA GLU A 371 9.03 21.03 -4.10
C GLU A 371 7.69 21.79 -3.98
N ALA A 372 7.39 22.71 -4.91
CA ALA A 372 6.13 23.46 -4.93
C ALA A 372 4.91 22.54 -5.14
N LYS A 373 5.03 21.47 -5.93
CA LYS A 373 3.97 20.46 -6.08
C LYS A 373 3.60 19.79 -4.76
N LEU A 374 4.52 19.78 -3.79
CA LEU A 374 4.39 19.07 -2.51
C LEU A 374 4.24 20.02 -1.31
N ILE A 375 4.17 21.33 -1.57
CA ILE A 375 3.90 22.35 -0.58
C ILE A 375 2.56 21.99 0.09
N ASN A 376 2.56 21.88 1.42
CA ASN A 376 1.47 21.37 2.28
C ASN A 376 1.38 19.84 2.45
N THR A 377 1.89 19.00 1.55
CA THR A 377 1.89 17.54 1.75
C THR A 377 3.12 17.06 2.51
N CYS A 378 4.29 17.60 2.18
CA CYS A 378 5.56 17.16 2.73
C CYS A 378 6.35 18.33 3.30
N CYS A 379 6.95 18.11 4.47
CA CYS A 379 7.99 18.94 5.04
C CYS A 379 9.36 18.43 4.58
N PHE A 380 10.07 19.21 3.77
CA PHE A 380 11.45 18.90 3.41
C PHE A 380 12.43 19.40 4.47
N VAL A 381 13.32 18.50 4.89
CA VAL A 381 14.40 18.77 5.84
C VAL A 381 15.73 18.50 5.12
N ARG A 382 16.38 19.57 4.64
CA ARG A 382 17.65 19.46 3.91
C ARG A 382 18.81 19.45 4.90
N VAL A 383 19.64 18.41 4.83
CA VAL A 383 20.78 18.19 5.73
C VAL A 383 22.09 18.35 4.97
N ARG A 384 22.89 19.35 5.36
CA ARG A 384 24.14 19.73 4.68
C ARG A 384 25.29 19.97 5.66
N PRO A 385 26.57 19.85 5.24
CA PRO A 385 27.74 19.90 6.14
C PRO A 385 27.95 21.24 6.86
N LYS A 386 27.65 22.35 6.17
CA LYS A 386 26.88 23.47 6.73
C LYS A 386 26.58 23.54 8.21
N ASP A 387 25.60 22.70 8.52
CA ASP A 387 24.80 22.71 9.72
C ASP A 387 25.28 21.58 10.65
N VAL A 388 26.49 21.04 10.38
CA VAL A 388 27.08 19.83 10.93
C VAL A 388 28.48 20.16 11.47
N GLU A 389 28.65 20.27 12.79
CA GLU A 389 29.96 20.50 13.43
C GLU A 389 30.88 19.26 13.41
N PRO A 390 32.22 19.38 13.36
CA PRO A 390 33.00 20.61 13.16
C PRO A 390 33.22 20.95 11.67
N LYS A 391 33.38 22.26 11.43
CA LYS A 391 33.40 22.93 10.12
C LYS A 391 34.68 22.62 9.31
N GLU A 392 34.70 21.53 8.55
CA GLU A 392 35.54 21.46 7.34
C GLU A 392 34.94 22.46 6.32
N PRO A 393 35.76 23.23 5.55
CA PRO A 393 35.23 24.11 4.51
C PRO A 393 34.43 23.30 3.48
N PHE A 394 33.11 23.46 3.55
CA PHE A 394 32.15 22.85 2.64
C PHE A 394 32.17 23.56 1.29
N ASN A 395 32.13 22.78 0.21
CA ASN A 395 32.11 23.30 -1.15
C ASN A 395 31.05 22.57 -1.97
N ASP A 396 29.96 23.28 -2.28
CA ASP A 396 28.83 22.80 -3.08
C ASP A 396 29.21 22.36 -4.50
N THR A 397 30.41 22.72 -4.98
CA THR A 397 30.91 22.38 -6.32
C THR A 397 31.73 21.09 -6.36
N ILE A 398 31.88 20.37 -5.25
CA ILE A 398 32.64 19.12 -5.22
C ILE A 398 31.81 17.99 -5.82
N ASP A 399 32.38 17.29 -6.80
CA ASP A 399 31.79 16.07 -7.36
C ASP A 399 31.67 14.97 -6.27
N PRO A 400 30.45 14.46 -6.00
CA PRO A 400 30.22 13.37 -5.05
C PRO A 400 31.02 12.09 -5.30
N ASN A 401 31.53 11.89 -6.52
CA ASN A 401 32.32 10.72 -6.88
C ASN A 401 33.82 10.86 -6.59
N THR A 402 34.24 12.00 -6.03
CA THR A 402 35.62 12.20 -5.54
C THR A 402 35.77 11.69 -4.11
N SER A 403 36.99 11.41 -3.68
CA SER A 403 37.29 10.99 -2.29
C SER A 403 36.79 12.02 -1.24
N LYS A 404 36.90 13.32 -1.53
CA LYS A 404 36.38 14.40 -0.68
C LYS A 404 34.85 14.49 -0.71
N GLY A 405 34.23 14.39 -1.89
CA GLY A 405 32.77 14.43 -2.06
C GLY A 405 32.06 13.23 -1.42
N ALA A 406 32.59 12.03 -1.62
CA ALA A 406 32.09 10.81 -1.02
C ALA A 406 32.10 10.90 0.52
N TYR A 407 33.20 11.39 1.10
CA TYR A 407 33.29 11.63 2.54
C TYR A 407 32.23 12.63 3.03
N GLN A 408 32.04 13.77 2.35
CA GLN A 408 31.02 14.76 2.72
C GLN A 408 29.60 14.19 2.62
N ALA A 409 29.30 13.44 1.56
CA ALA A 409 28.00 12.78 1.38
C ALA A 409 27.71 11.75 2.49
N MET A 410 28.71 10.92 2.83
CA MET A 410 28.61 9.94 3.90
C MET A 410 28.32 10.60 5.26
N ARG A 411 29.01 11.72 5.57
CA ARG A 411 28.72 12.50 6.79
C ARG A 411 27.28 13.00 6.79
N CYS A 412 26.81 13.58 5.68
CA CYS A 412 25.42 14.06 5.59
C CYS A 412 24.39 12.97 5.84
N LEU A 413 24.62 11.75 5.36
CA LEU A 413 23.73 10.61 5.62
C LEU A 413 23.66 10.27 7.11
N SER A 414 24.79 10.31 7.83
CA SER A 414 24.82 10.06 9.28
C SER A 414 24.11 11.16 10.07
N TYR A 415 24.40 12.44 9.76
CA TYR A 415 23.72 13.56 10.42
C TYR A 415 22.23 13.62 10.11
N MET A 416 21.83 13.24 8.89
CA MET A 416 20.42 13.16 8.52
C MET A 416 19.68 12.13 9.37
N ARG A 417 20.26 10.93 9.59
CA ARG A 417 19.67 9.89 10.46
C ARG A 417 19.60 10.33 11.91
N ASP A 418 20.64 11.00 12.39
CA ASP A 418 20.74 11.53 13.75
C ASP A 418 19.68 12.61 14.01
N TRP A 419 19.59 13.62 13.13
CA TRP A 419 18.55 14.64 13.18
C TRP A 419 17.14 14.10 12.99
N MET A 420 16.94 13.11 12.12
CA MET A 420 15.66 12.44 12.00
C MET A 420 15.25 11.77 13.32
N THR A 421 16.22 11.26 14.08
CA THR A 421 15.97 10.58 15.36
C THR A 421 15.74 11.59 16.49
N ARG A 422 16.62 12.59 16.64
CA ARG A 422 16.60 13.55 17.74
C ARG A 422 15.66 14.74 17.53
N GLY A 423 15.27 15.02 16.29
CA GLY A 423 14.61 16.27 15.92
C GLY A 423 15.56 17.48 15.94
N GLY A 424 14.99 18.68 15.85
CA GLY A 424 15.72 19.95 15.92
C GLY A 424 16.33 20.41 14.59
N ALA A 425 16.21 19.62 13.52
CA ALA A 425 16.70 20.02 12.21
C ALA A 425 15.90 21.21 11.66
N PRO A 426 16.57 22.23 11.09
CA PRO A 426 15.90 23.40 10.56
C PRO A 426 15.05 23.01 9.34
N ARG A 427 13.83 23.54 9.30
CA ARG A 427 12.90 23.40 8.17
C ARG A 427 12.88 24.70 7.35
N PHE A 428 12.35 24.60 6.15
CA PHE A 428 12.24 25.75 5.25
C PHE A 428 11.28 26.84 5.76
N ASP A 429 10.24 26.44 6.50
CA ASP A 429 9.24 27.35 7.08
C ASP A 429 9.70 28.07 8.35
N GLY A 430 10.95 27.86 8.78
CA GLY A 430 11.53 28.49 9.98
C GLY A 430 11.31 27.70 11.27
N GLU A 431 10.51 26.63 11.24
CA GLU A 431 10.32 25.71 12.37
C GLU A 431 11.41 24.64 12.41
N THR A 432 11.41 23.82 13.47
CA THR A 432 12.30 22.65 13.58
C THR A 432 11.54 21.34 13.42
N ALA A 433 12.19 20.33 12.84
CA ALA A 433 11.63 18.99 12.75
C ALA A 433 11.42 18.40 14.16
N PRO A 434 10.27 17.80 14.46
CA PRO A 434 10.03 17.20 15.78
C PRO A 434 10.91 15.96 15.99
N PRO A 435 11.16 15.56 17.25
CA PRO A 435 11.86 14.32 17.55
C PRO A 435 11.05 13.09 17.12
N LEU A 436 11.76 11.99 16.88
CA LEU A 436 11.14 10.73 16.52
C LEU A 436 10.41 10.10 17.71
N ALA A 437 9.18 9.63 17.51
CA ALA A 437 8.40 8.92 18.51
C ALA A 437 8.58 7.40 18.42
N ALA A 438 8.76 6.84 17.23
CA ALA A 438 9.11 5.43 17.03
C ALA A 438 9.78 5.20 15.67
N ARG A 439 10.45 4.05 15.52
CA ARG A 439 11.13 3.65 14.31
C ARG A 439 10.75 2.23 13.89
N ILE A 440 10.41 2.05 12.61
CA ILE A 440 10.11 0.77 11.98
C ILE A 440 11.23 0.47 10.97
N LEU A 441 11.86 -0.70 11.07
CA LEU A 441 12.98 -1.14 10.24
C LEU A 441 12.58 -2.34 9.38
N VAL A 442 12.75 -2.24 8.05
CA VAL A 442 12.40 -3.31 7.11
C VAL A 442 13.42 -3.40 5.98
N GLY A 443 13.89 -4.62 5.69
CA GLY A 443 14.82 -4.88 4.59
C GLY A 443 16.21 -4.26 4.79
N GLY A 444 16.67 -3.50 3.80
CA GLY A 444 17.89 -2.70 3.85
C GLY A 444 19.16 -3.39 3.35
N LYS A 445 20.03 -2.60 2.70
CA LYS A 445 21.30 -3.07 2.15
C LYS A 445 22.30 -3.37 3.26
N SER A 446 22.76 -4.62 3.32
CA SER A 446 23.89 -5.03 4.17
C SER A 446 25.25 -4.84 3.48
N GLN A 447 25.28 -4.86 2.14
CA GLN A 447 26.46 -4.63 1.30
C GLN A 447 26.22 -3.47 0.34
N ASP A 448 27.30 -2.85 -0.12
CA ASP A 448 27.31 -1.75 -1.10
C ASP A 448 26.43 -0.55 -0.69
N PHE A 449 26.33 -0.31 0.62
CA PHE A 449 25.66 0.86 1.18
C PHE A 449 26.51 2.13 0.98
N MET A 450 25.88 3.31 1.07
CA MET A 450 26.55 4.60 0.86
C MET A 450 27.11 5.23 2.14
N GLY A 451 26.61 4.81 3.31
CA GLY A 451 26.99 5.34 4.62
C GLY A 451 28.29 4.75 5.19
N ILE A 452 28.56 5.09 6.46
CA ILE A 452 29.69 4.57 7.25
C ILE A 452 29.46 3.14 7.74
N MET A 453 28.20 2.74 7.86
CA MET A 453 27.71 1.40 8.17
C MET A 453 26.37 1.19 7.43
N PRO A 454 25.83 -0.04 7.36
CA PRO A 454 24.50 -0.27 6.84
C PRO A 454 23.48 0.67 7.49
N GLY A 455 22.65 1.32 6.67
CA GLY A 455 21.79 2.42 7.15
C GLY A 455 20.87 2.01 8.29
N LEU A 456 20.25 0.81 8.21
CA LEU A 456 19.37 0.33 9.27
C LEU A 456 20.12 -0.02 10.57
N PHE A 457 21.39 -0.41 10.50
CA PHE A 457 22.20 -0.62 11.71
C PHE A 457 22.45 0.70 12.43
N GLU A 458 22.74 1.75 11.66
CA GLU A 458 22.95 3.09 12.19
C GLU A 458 21.68 3.66 12.80
N GLU A 459 20.54 3.46 12.14
CA GLU A 459 19.24 3.91 12.62
C GLU A 459 18.78 3.15 13.86
N TYR A 460 19.06 1.84 13.95
CA TYR A 460 18.85 1.06 15.16
C TYR A 460 19.75 1.56 16.30
N LEU A 461 21.04 1.79 16.04
CA LEU A 461 21.98 2.30 17.04
C LEU A 461 21.50 3.63 17.61
N LEU A 462 21.17 4.59 16.74
CA LEU A 462 20.64 5.90 17.14
C LEU A 462 19.34 5.77 17.93
N ALA A 463 18.41 4.92 17.47
CA ALA A 463 17.16 4.69 18.17
C ALA A 463 17.40 4.09 19.57
N ALA A 464 18.27 3.10 19.69
CA ALA A 464 18.61 2.46 20.97
C ALA A 464 19.26 3.44 21.96
N GLU A 465 20.23 4.24 21.50
CA GLU A 465 20.90 5.23 22.34
C GLU A 465 19.97 6.36 22.80
N HIS A 466 19.05 6.78 21.93
CA HIS A 466 18.03 7.78 22.25
C HIS A 466 16.75 7.21 22.86
N GLN A 467 16.73 5.90 23.14
CA GLN A 467 15.61 5.20 23.78
C GLN A 467 14.29 5.33 22.98
N ILE A 468 14.40 5.38 21.65
CA ILE A 468 13.28 5.43 20.73
C ILE A 468 12.70 4.01 20.53
N PRO A 469 11.39 3.81 20.73
CA PRO A 469 10.70 2.58 20.41
C PRO A 469 11.04 2.06 19.01
N THR A 470 11.53 0.82 18.92
CA THR A 470 12.01 0.27 17.64
C THR A 470 11.33 -1.06 17.30
N TYR A 471 10.82 -1.15 16.08
CA TYR A 471 10.16 -2.33 15.51
C TYR A 471 11.02 -2.88 14.37
N ILE A 472 11.36 -4.18 14.41
CA ILE A 472 12.27 -4.80 13.45
C ILE A 472 11.54 -5.91 12.70
N LEU A 473 11.39 -5.74 11.39
CA LEU A 473 10.71 -6.67 10.51
C LEU A 473 11.76 -7.45 9.71
N GLY A 474 12.27 -8.52 10.33
CA GLY A 474 13.36 -9.34 9.78
C GLY A 474 12.93 -10.35 8.71
N GLY A 475 11.63 -10.59 8.51
CA GLY A 475 11.14 -11.57 7.53
C GLY A 475 11.46 -11.25 6.05
N PHE A 476 11.87 -10.01 5.76
CA PHE A 476 12.12 -9.51 4.39
C PHE A 476 13.62 -9.42 4.03
N GLY A 477 14.48 -10.11 4.77
CA GLY A 477 15.92 -10.17 4.49
C GLY A 477 16.67 -8.87 4.83
N GLY A 478 17.89 -8.76 4.30
CA GLY A 478 18.72 -7.57 4.40
C GLY A 478 19.23 -7.25 5.80
N ALA A 479 19.51 -5.97 6.04
CA ALA A 479 20.04 -5.47 7.30
C ALA A 479 19.06 -5.67 8.47
N ALA A 480 17.75 -5.53 8.26
CA ALA A 480 16.74 -5.78 9.27
C ALA A 480 16.75 -7.26 9.72
N ASN A 481 16.89 -8.20 8.78
CA ASN A 481 17.05 -9.62 9.11
C ASN A 481 18.31 -9.90 9.93
N ILE A 482 19.44 -9.29 9.56
CA ILE A 482 20.69 -9.46 10.30
C ILE A 482 20.58 -8.92 11.73
N LEU A 483 19.93 -7.78 11.93
CA LEU A 483 19.63 -7.26 13.27
C LEU A 483 18.71 -8.21 14.06
N ALA A 484 17.67 -8.74 13.40
CA ALA A 484 16.76 -9.70 14.01
C ALA A 484 17.47 -10.99 14.46
N GLU A 485 18.29 -11.58 13.60
CA GLU A 485 19.07 -12.78 13.96
C GLU A 485 20.08 -12.49 15.08
N ALA A 486 20.73 -11.33 15.04
CA ALA A 486 21.61 -10.90 16.13
C ALA A 486 20.86 -10.67 17.45
N LEU A 487 19.57 -10.32 17.44
CA LEU A 487 18.74 -10.15 18.64
C LEU A 487 18.13 -11.46 19.15
N LYS A 488 17.97 -12.47 18.29
CA LYS A 488 17.36 -13.76 18.65
C LYS A 488 18.37 -14.81 19.10
N THR A 489 19.61 -14.73 18.63
CA THR A 489 20.61 -15.75 18.93
C THR A 489 20.91 -15.85 20.43
N GLN A 490 21.07 -17.07 20.91
CA GLN A 490 21.52 -17.37 22.27
C GLN A 490 23.05 -17.36 22.40
N ASP A 491 23.76 -17.35 21.27
CA ASP A 491 25.22 -17.30 21.23
C ASP A 491 25.68 -15.87 20.97
N ASP A 492 26.26 -15.26 22.01
CA ASP A 492 26.79 -13.90 21.96
C ASP A 492 27.84 -13.69 20.87
N GLN A 493 28.63 -14.71 20.51
CA GLN A 493 29.62 -14.61 19.43
C GLN A 493 28.95 -14.61 18.06
N GLN A 494 27.90 -15.40 17.87
CA GLN A 494 27.10 -15.38 16.64
C GLN A 494 26.30 -14.09 16.48
N GLY A 495 25.93 -13.45 17.60
CA GLY A 495 25.22 -12.18 17.63
C GLY A 495 26.10 -10.94 17.45
N MET A 496 27.42 -11.11 17.32
CA MET A 496 28.35 -10.00 17.11
C MET A 496 28.47 -9.62 15.65
N LEU A 497 28.23 -8.34 15.37
CA LEU A 497 28.39 -7.76 14.04
C LEU A 497 29.78 -7.11 13.93
N HIS A 498 30.54 -7.49 12.91
CA HIS A 498 31.87 -6.95 12.67
C HIS A 498 31.92 -6.09 11.41
N HIS A 499 32.46 -4.88 11.52
CA HIS A 499 32.59 -3.92 10.40
C HIS A 499 33.28 -4.49 9.16
N LYS A 500 34.21 -5.45 9.32
CA LYS A 500 34.92 -6.09 8.19
C LYS A 500 34.02 -6.93 7.28
N ASN A 501 32.85 -7.35 7.78
CA ASN A 501 31.91 -8.19 7.05
C ASN A 501 30.98 -7.37 6.14
N TYR A 502 30.99 -6.04 6.24
CA TYR A 502 30.06 -5.15 5.56
C TYR A 502 30.83 -4.09 4.78
N LYS A 503 30.62 -4.03 3.47
CA LYS A 503 31.37 -3.14 2.58
C LYS A 503 30.50 -1.99 2.11
N SER A 504 31.01 -0.76 2.24
CA SER A 504 30.43 0.43 1.63
C SER A 504 30.81 0.50 0.15
N LYS A 505 29.92 1.02 -0.69
CA LYS A 505 30.20 1.32 -2.10
C LYS A 505 31.31 2.35 -2.27
N GLN A 506 31.54 3.18 -1.24
CA GLN A 506 32.54 4.24 -1.24
C GLN A 506 33.88 3.81 -0.61
N SER A 507 34.05 2.53 -0.25
CA SER A 507 35.22 2.06 0.51
C SER A 507 36.56 2.42 -0.13
N ALA A 508 36.68 2.34 -1.45
CA ALA A 508 37.92 2.67 -2.18
C ALA A 508 38.25 4.18 -2.10
N LEU A 509 37.25 5.03 -2.35
CA LEU A 509 37.37 6.49 -2.30
C LEU A 509 37.69 6.99 -0.89
N LEU A 510 37.10 6.36 0.12
CA LEU A 510 37.36 6.69 1.53
C LEU A 510 38.76 6.26 1.96
N ALA A 511 39.25 5.09 1.52
CA ALA A 511 40.60 4.63 1.80
C ALA A 511 41.66 5.59 1.23
N GLU A 512 41.42 6.19 0.07
CA GLU A 512 42.29 7.23 -0.50
C GLU A 512 42.30 8.50 0.37
N LYS A 513 41.13 8.98 0.81
CA LYS A 513 41.04 10.16 1.70
C LYS A 513 41.76 9.93 3.02
N TYR A 514 41.58 8.76 3.64
CA TYR A 514 42.21 8.43 4.92
C TYR A 514 43.73 8.28 4.84
N LYS A 515 44.27 7.89 3.67
CA LYS A 515 45.72 7.93 3.42
C LYS A 515 46.26 9.35 3.38
N LEU A 516 45.50 10.29 2.82
CA LEU A 516 45.90 11.70 2.68
C LEU A 516 45.79 12.48 4.00
N ASN A 517 44.81 12.16 4.84
CA ASN A 517 44.67 12.74 6.17
C ASN A 517 44.26 11.69 7.22
N PRO A 518 45.23 10.99 7.85
CA PRO A 518 44.95 9.95 8.83
C PRO A 518 44.15 10.43 10.04
N ALA A 519 44.23 11.72 10.41
CA ALA A 519 43.46 12.28 11.53
C ALA A 519 41.95 12.39 11.22
N GLU A 520 41.56 12.47 9.94
CA GLU A 520 40.16 12.50 9.50
C GLU A 520 39.52 11.11 9.39
N GLN A 521 40.33 10.05 9.42
CA GLN A 521 39.89 8.66 9.54
C GLN A 521 38.95 8.44 10.75
N TYR A 522 39.04 9.32 11.75
CA TYR A 522 38.40 9.13 13.04
C TYR A 522 37.03 9.80 13.20
N LYS A 523 36.56 10.68 12.29
CA LYS A 523 35.38 11.54 12.61
C LYS A 523 34.31 11.77 11.53
N PRO A 524 33.83 10.78 10.76
CA PRO A 524 32.71 11.04 9.86
C PRO A 524 31.35 11.07 10.60
N TYR A 525 31.24 10.36 11.72
CA TYR A 525 30.01 10.25 12.51
C TYR A 525 29.79 11.46 13.43
N PRO A 526 28.53 11.87 13.73
CA PRO A 526 28.25 12.84 14.78
C PRO A 526 28.96 12.50 16.10
N GLY A 527 29.79 13.41 16.62
CA GLY A 527 30.60 13.17 17.82
C GLY A 527 31.95 12.48 17.60
N GLY A 528 32.29 12.12 16.35
CA GLY A 528 33.65 11.75 15.96
C GLY A 528 34.06 10.30 16.23
N SER A 529 33.17 9.33 15.97
CA SER A 529 33.45 7.89 16.14
C SER A 529 33.97 7.22 14.86
N HIS A 530 34.92 6.29 15.03
CA HIS A 530 35.40 5.40 13.97
C HIS A 530 34.40 4.25 13.71
N PRO A 531 34.30 3.67 12.49
CA PRO A 531 33.39 2.55 12.20
C PRO A 531 33.47 1.41 13.22
N ALA A 532 34.67 0.96 13.60
CA ALA A 532 34.85 -0.09 14.61
C ALA A 532 34.14 0.25 15.94
N GLN A 533 34.24 1.49 16.42
CA GLN A 533 33.59 1.95 17.65
C GLN A 533 32.06 1.99 17.52
N LEU A 534 31.54 2.28 16.32
CA LEU A 534 30.10 2.22 16.04
C LEU A 534 29.58 0.79 16.13
N TYR A 535 30.33 -0.19 15.62
CA TYR A 535 29.98 -1.60 15.76
C TYR A 535 30.11 -2.08 17.21
N ASP A 536 31.08 -1.58 17.99
CA ASP A 536 31.19 -1.90 19.42
C ASP A 536 29.99 -1.38 20.22
N ARG A 537 29.55 -0.14 19.93
CA ARG A 537 28.32 0.45 20.49
C ARG A 537 27.08 -0.32 20.06
N LEU A 538 26.95 -0.64 18.78
CA LEU A 538 25.84 -1.45 18.25
C LEU A 538 25.77 -2.81 18.93
N ASN A 539 26.89 -3.52 19.04
CA ASN A 539 26.96 -4.83 19.70
C ASN A 539 26.62 -4.73 21.18
N SER A 540 26.97 -3.63 21.84
CA SER A 540 26.57 -3.37 23.22
C SER A 540 25.06 -3.18 23.34
N CYS A 541 24.43 -2.40 22.46
CA CYS A 541 22.97 -2.26 22.40
C CYS A 541 22.27 -3.61 22.13
N LEU A 542 22.78 -4.39 21.17
CA LEU A 542 22.23 -5.70 20.84
C LEU A 542 22.34 -6.68 22.03
N ARG A 543 23.50 -6.73 22.69
CA ARG A 543 23.69 -7.57 23.89
C ARG A 543 22.74 -7.16 25.01
N THR A 544 22.65 -5.86 25.31
CA THR A 544 21.72 -5.36 26.33
C THR A 544 20.27 -5.73 25.98
N ALA A 545 19.86 -5.62 24.71
CA ALA A 545 18.54 -6.03 24.27
C ALA A 545 18.29 -7.53 24.48
N ARG A 546 19.25 -8.40 24.14
CA ARG A 546 19.18 -9.86 24.37
C ARG A 546 19.05 -10.21 25.85
N GLU A 547 19.97 -9.72 26.68
CA GLU A 547 20.03 -10.01 28.12
C GLU A 547 18.75 -9.59 28.85
N ASN A 548 18.08 -8.55 28.36
CA ASN A 548 16.87 -8.00 28.95
C ASN A 548 15.59 -8.44 28.24
N ARG A 549 15.61 -9.59 27.52
CA ARG A 549 14.44 -10.16 26.81
C ARG A 549 13.73 -9.15 25.92
N LEU A 550 14.50 -8.42 25.12
CA LEU A 550 14.05 -7.44 24.14
C LEU A 550 13.30 -6.21 24.70
N LYS A 551 13.15 -6.09 26.04
CA LYS A 551 12.57 -4.90 26.70
C LYS A 551 13.22 -3.57 26.28
N PRO A 552 14.56 -3.50 26.03
CA PRO A 552 15.19 -2.27 25.56
C PRO A 552 14.70 -1.75 24.21
N LEU A 553 13.95 -2.55 23.43
CA LEU A 553 13.28 -2.06 22.21
C LEU A 553 12.15 -1.08 22.51
N LYS A 554 11.61 -1.05 23.74
CA LYS A 554 10.60 -0.09 24.22
C LYS A 554 9.36 0.04 23.33
N ASN A 555 8.97 -1.03 22.67
CA ASN A 555 7.99 -0.98 21.58
C ASN A 555 6.61 -1.53 21.94
N GLY A 556 6.36 -1.77 23.23
CA GLY A 556 5.05 -2.17 23.76
C GLY A 556 4.66 -3.64 23.50
N LEU A 557 5.56 -4.42 22.91
CA LEU A 557 5.37 -5.84 22.60
C LEU A 557 6.09 -6.74 23.61
N THR A 558 5.58 -7.96 23.80
CA THR A 558 6.29 -9.00 24.57
C THR A 558 7.53 -9.49 23.83
N ALA A 559 8.34 -10.34 24.47
CA ALA A 559 9.51 -10.94 23.81
C ALA A 559 9.06 -11.87 22.67
N GLU A 560 8.03 -12.67 22.91
CA GLU A 560 7.46 -13.61 21.93
C GLU A 560 6.85 -12.87 20.73
N GLU A 561 6.14 -11.77 20.99
CA GLU A 561 5.59 -10.90 19.94
C GLU A 561 6.68 -10.23 19.11
N ASN A 562 7.77 -9.80 19.75
CA ASN A 562 8.94 -9.28 19.04
C ASN A 562 9.62 -10.34 18.18
N GLU A 563 9.80 -11.55 18.70
CA GLU A 563 10.34 -12.67 17.93
C GLU A 563 9.44 -13.03 16.73
N GLN A 564 8.12 -12.99 16.93
CA GLN A 564 7.15 -13.16 15.84
C GLN A 564 7.27 -12.04 14.80
N LEU A 565 7.31 -10.76 15.22
CA LEU A 565 7.47 -9.62 14.31
C LEU A 565 8.77 -9.68 13.50
N MET A 566 9.85 -10.15 14.14
CA MET A 566 11.16 -10.32 13.51
C MET A 566 11.21 -11.44 12.47
N THR A 567 10.30 -12.42 12.52
CA THR A 567 10.37 -13.63 11.69
C THR A 567 9.23 -13.76 10.69
N THR A 568 8.06 -13.22 11.01
CA THR A 568 6.88 -13.36 10.16
C THR A 568 7.03 -12.59 8.85
N THR A 569 6.53 -13.18 7.78
CA THR A 569 6.35 -12.53 6.48
C THR A 569 4.88 -12.22 6.20
N ASN A 570 3.99 -12.60 7.12
CA ASN A 570 2.56 -12.35 6.99
C ASN A 570 2.29 -10.86 7.28
N SER A 571 1.97 -10.11 6.23
CA SER A 571 1.67 -8.67 6.30
C SER A 571 0.61 -8.33 7.35
N ARG A 572 -0.40 -9.18 7.51
CA ARG A 572 -1.46 -8.97 8.48
C ARG A 572 -0.98 -9.11 9.92
N ALA A 573 -0.22 -10.16 10.21
CA ALA A 573 0.39 -10.33 11.53
C ALA A 573 1.32 -9.15 11.87
N ILE A 574 2.06 -8.64 10.88
CA ILE A 574 2.92 -7.46 11.02
C ILE A 574 2.10 -6.23 11.39
N LEU A 575 1.04 -5.91 10.64
CA LEU A 575 0.22 -4.74 10.88
C LEU A 575 -0.48 -4.80 12.25
N SER A 576 -0.95 -5.99 12.64
CA SER A 576 -1.58 -6.20 13.94
C SER A 576 -0.60 -5.96 15.10
N LEU A 577 0.60 -6.54 15.02
CA LEU A 577 1.67 -6.34 16.02
C LEU A 577 2.17 -4.88 16.05
N LEU A 578 2.36 -4.26 14.89
CA LEU A 578 2.74 -2.84 14.81
C LEU A 578 1.67 -1.95 15.44
N SER A 579 0.40 -2.19 15.14
CA SER A 579 -0.72 -1.43 15.70
C SER A 579 -0.76 -1.55 17.22
N LYS A 580 -0.75 -2.80 17.73
CA LYS A 580 -0.71 -3.08 19.17
C LYS A 580 0.45 -2.38 19.85
N GLY A 581 1.66 -2.55 19.32
CA GLY A 581 2.87 -1.99 19.91
C GLY A 581 2.87 -0.46 19.89
N LEU A 582 2.50 0.15 18.76
CA LEU A 582 2.44 1.61 18.63
C LEU A 582 1.41 2.21 19.57
N ILE A 583 0.21 1.62 19.67
CA ILE A 583 -0.85 2.10 20.56
C ILE A 583 -0.46 1.93 22.03
N HIS A 584 0.06 0.77 22.43
CA HIS A 584 0.51 0.57 23.81
C HIS A 584 1.65 1.50 24.23
N THR A 585 2.51 1.87 23.28
CA THR A 585 3.71 2.68 23.57
C THR A 585 3.42 4.18 23.50
N LEU A 586 2.61 4.60 22.54
CA LEU A 586 2.44 6.01 22.17
C LEU A 586 0.99 6.50 22.27
N GLY A 587 0.02 5.59 22.44
CA GLY A 587 -1.38 5.93 22.67
C GLY A 587 -1.53 6.67 24.00
N ASN A 588 -2.35 7.72 23.98
CA ASN A 588 -2.65 8.56 25.13
C ASN A 588 -3.36 7.82 26.26
#